data_AF-A0A4P7ZV92-F1
#
_entry.id   AF-A0A4P7ZV92-F1
#
_cell.length_a   1.000
_cell.length_b   1.000
_cell.length_c   1.000
_cell.angle_alpha   90.00
_cell.angle_beta   90.00
_cell.angle_gamma   90.00
#
_symmetry.space_group_name_H-M   'P 1'
#
loop_
_entity.id
_entity.type
_entity.pdbx_description
1 polymer ?
#
loop_
_entity_poly.entity_id
_entity_poly.type
_entity_poly.pdbx_seq_one_letter_code
_entity_poly.pdbx_strand_id
1 'polypeptide(L)' 'MTAFYPVPAGTSSPAARMDLLRRRPQRITFTAHWQLHRRLQQRADQEGRSLSNLIAHLLEVAAPEP' A
#
# COMPACT_ATOMS: atom_id res chain seq x y z
N MET A 1 3.24 12.44 -11.03
CA MET A 1 2.00 11.74 -10.60
C MET A 1 2.02 11.63 -9.08
N THR A 2 1.20 12.43 -8.40
CA THR A 2 1.14 12.49 -6.94
C THR A 2 0.10 11.49 -6.46
N ALA A 3 0.50 10.46 -5.72
CA ALA A 3 -0.43 9.48 -5.17
C ALA A 3 -1.27 10.13 -4.06
N PHE A 4 -2.57 10.26 -4.27
CA PHE A 4 -3.51 10.72 -3.26
C PHE A 4 -3.95 9.52 -2.42
N TYR A 5 -3.52 9.49 -1.16
CA TYR A 5 -4.09 8.59 -0.17
C TYR A 5 -5.36 9.23 0.38
N PRO A 6 -6.53 8.60 0.24
CA PRO A 6 -7.76 9.13 0.82
C PRO A 6 -7.64 9.10 2.35
N VAL A 7 -7.96 10.23 2.98
CA VAL A 7 -8.03 10.34 4.44
C VAL A 7 -9.30 9.61 4.89
N PRO A 8 -9.22 8.62 5.80
CA PRO A 8 -10.41 7.96 6.33
C PRO A 8 -11.28 8.98 7.08
N ALA A 9 -12.58 8.96 6.79
CA ALA A 9 -13.59 9.82 7.39
C ALA A 9 -13.82 9.44 8.86
N GLY A 10 -12.91 9.83 9.74
CA GLY A 10 -12.96 9.53 11.17
C GLY A 10 -11.85 10.22 11.99
N THR A 11 -10.80 10.74 11.35
CA THR A 11 -9.70 11.43 12.01
C THR A 11 -9.86 12.95 11.93
N SER A 12 -10.77 13.51 12.73
CA SER A 12 -10.90 14.97 12.96
C SER A 12 -9.85 15.52 13.94
N SER A 13 -9.04 14.65 14.55
CA SER A 13 -7.96 15.07 15.45
C SER A 13 -6.75 15.60 14.64
N PRO A 14 -6.24 16.80 14.94
CA PRO A 14 -5.04 17.34 14.30
C PRO A 14 -3.81 16.44 14.49
N ALA A 15 -3.77 15.65 15.58
CA ALA A 15 -2.70 14.68 15.83
C ALA A 15 -2.69 13.54 14.79
N ALA A 16 -3.86 12.97 14.46
CA ALA A 16 -3.95 11.91 13.46
C ALA A 16 -3.60 12.42 12.04
N ARG A 17 -3.91 13.69 11.74
CA ARG A 17 -3.47 14.34 10.50
C ARG A 17 -1.95 14.53 10.46
N MET A 18 -1.32 14.86 11.59
CA MET A 18 0.14 14.96 11.71
C MET A 18 0.84 13.60 11.55
N ASP A 19 0.26 12.51 12.05
CA ASP A 19 0.83 11.17 11.88
C ASP A 19 0.79 10.68 10.43
N LEU A 20 -0.27 11.02 9.68
CA LEU A 20 -0.32 10.79 8.23
C LEU A 20 0.77 11.57 7.48
N LEU A 21 1.07 12.81 7.91
CA LEU A 21 2.15 13.63 7.35
C LEU A 21 3.56 13.14 7.76
N ARG A 22 3.66 12.34 8.83
CA ARG A 22 4.92 11.74 9.30
C ARG A 22 5.26 10.42 8.59
N ARG A 23 4.35 9.82 7.84
CA ARG A 23 4.64 8.61 7.06
C ARG A 23 5.74 8.93 6.04
N ARG A 24 6.94 8.42 6.28
CA ARG A 24 8.03 8.45 5.32
C ARG A 24 7.91 7.22 4.42
N PRO A 25 7.42 7.35 3.17
CA PRO A 25 7.32 6.21 2.28
C PRO A 25 8.72 5.63 2.06
N GLN A 26 8.92 4.38 2.46
CA GLN A 26 10.15 3.67 2.18
C GLN A 26 10.03 2.94 0.84
N ARG A 27 10.99 3.17 -0.06
CA ARG A 27 11.07 2.43 -1.30
C ARG A 27 11.70 1.06 -1.01
N ILE A 28 10.92 0.01 -1.19
CA ILE A 28 11.38 -1.37 -1.04
C ILE A 28 11.57 -1.96 -2.43
N THR A 29 12.74 -2.55 -2.68
CA THR A 29 13.01 -3.36 -3.87
C THR A 29 13.18 -4.79 -3.41
N PHE A 30 12.49 -5.72 -4.06
CA PHE A 30 12.62 -7.14 -3.76
C PHE A 30 12.60 -7.93 -5.06
N THR A 31 13.23 -9.11 -5.03
CA THR A 31 13.18 -10.08 -6.11
C THR A 31 12.10 -11.10 -5.79
N ALA A 32 11.20 -11.35 -6.75
CA ALA A 32 10.18 -12.38 -6.66
C ALA A 32 10.32 -13.39 -7.80
N HIS A 33 9.88 -14.61 -7.53
CA HIS A 33 9.77 -15.63 -8.57
C HIS A 33 8.85 -15.16 -9.70
N TRP A 34 9.20 -15.46 -10.95
CA TRP A 34 8.45 -15.00 -12.13
C TRP A 34 6.96 -15.36 -12.08
N GLN A 35 6.65 -16.60 -11.67
CA GLN A 35 5.25 -17.05 -11.56
C GLN A 35 4.47 -16.27 -10.49
N LEU A 36 5.13 -15.87 -9.40
CA LEU A 36 4.51 -15.05 -8.36
C LEU A 36 4.20 -13.66 -8.91
N HIS A 37 5.16 -13.03 -9.59
CA HIS A 37 4.95 -11.74 -10.26
C HIS A 37 3.75 -11.79 -11.21
N ARG A 38 3.66 -12.82 -12.06
CA ARG A 38 2.52 -12.97 -12.99
C ARG A 38 1.17 -13.07 -12.28
N ARG A 39 1.08 -13.87 -11.21
CA ARG A 39 -0.16 -14.03 -10.44
C ARG A 39 -0.58 -12.71 -9.76
N LEU A 40 0.39 -12.00 -9.19
CA LEU A 40 0.14 -10.70 -8.56
C LEU A 40 -0.30 -9.64 -9.58
N GLN A 41 0.32 -9.61 -10.76
CA GLN A 41 -0.08 -8.69 -11.83
C GLN A 41 -1.50 -8.98 -12.31
N GLN A 42 -1.83 -10.24 -12.60
CA GLN A 42 -3.18 -10.63 -13.01
C GLN A 42 -4.23 -10.23 -11.97
N ARG A 43 -3.94 -10.43 -10.69
CA ARG A 43 -4.82 -10.02 -9.60
C ARG A 43 -4.96 -8.50 -9.54
N ALA A 44 -3.87 -7.74 -9.68
CA ALA A 44 -3.90 -6.28 -9.68
C ALA A 44 -4.78 -5.75 -10.82
N ASP A 45 -4.65 -6.32 -12.02
CA ASP A 45 -5.45 -5.98 -13.19
C ASP A 45 -6.94 -6.28 -12.98
N GLN A 46 -7.27 -7.45 -12.41
CA GLN A 46 -8.64 -7.84 -12.07
C GLN A 46 -9.28 -6.92 -11.03
N GLU A 47 -8.51 -6.46 -10.05
CA GLU A 47 -8.96 -5.54 -9.00
C GLU A 47 -8.93 -4.07 -9.44
N GLY A 48 -8.45 -3.76 -10.65
CA GLY A 48 -8.38 -2.39 -11.17
C GLY A 48 -7.41 -1.49 -10.39
N ARG A 49 -6.37 -2.05 -9.76
CA ARG A 49 -5.38 -1.31 -8.96
C ARG A 49 -3.96 -1.56 -9.46
N SER A 50 -3.02 -0.69 -9.13
CA SER A 50 -1.62 -0.92 -9.50
C SER A 50 -1.02 -2.08 -8.69
N LEU A 51 -0.04 -2.77 -9.29
CA LEU A 51 0.71 -3.85 -8.63
C LEU A 51 1.34 -3.39 -7.31
N SER A 52 1.92 -2.19 -7.27
CA SER A 52 2.51 -1.63 -6.05
C SER A 52 1.48 -1.40 -4.94
N ASN A 53 0.26 -0.97 -5.30
CA ASN A 53 -0.82 -0.75 -4.34
C ASN A 53 -1.36 -2.07 -3.78
N LEU A 54 -1.50 -3.09 -4.64
CA LEU A 54 -1.83 -4.46 -4.20
C LEU A 54 -0.77 -5.00 -3.24
N ILE A 55 0.52 -4.86 -3.55
CA ILE A 55 1.60 -5.37 -2.69
C ILE A 55 1.59 -4.64 -1.33
N ALA A 56 1.41 -3.32 -1.31
CA ALA A 56 1.31 -2.57 -0.06
C ALA A 56 0.15 -3.09 0.81
N HIS A 57 -1.04 -3.28 0.22
CA HIS A 57 -2.18 -3.85 0.92
C HIS A 57 -1.90 -5.26 1.45
N LEU A 58 -1.27 -6.13 0.67
CA LEU A 58 -0.93 -7.49 1.11
C LEU A 58 0.07 -7.47 2.27
N LEU A 59 1.04 -6.55 2.26
CA LEU A 59 1.99 -6.37 3.36
C LEU A 59 1.31 -5.87 4.63
N GLU A 60 0.39 -4.91 4.51
CA GLU A 60 -0.41 -4.41 5.64
C GLU A 60 -1.29 -5.50 6.27
N VAL A 61 -1.87 -6.39 5.44
CA VAL A 61 -2.69 -7.51 5.92
C VAL A 61 -1.83 -8.64 6.52
N ALA A 62 -0.66 -8.89 5.95
CA ALA A 62 0.21 -10.00 6.36
C ALA A 62 1.10 -9.65 7.55
N ALA A 63 1.41 -8.38 7.78
CA ALA A 63 2.14 -7.93 8.96
C ALA A 63 1.16 -7.84 10.15
N PRO A 64 1.22 -8.75 11.14
CA PRO A 64 0.57 -8.48 12.42
C PRO A 64 1.17 -7.19 13.01
N GLU A 65 0.33 -6.39 13.67
CA GLU A 65 0.79 -5.26 14.50
C GLU A 65 1.94 -5.73 15.42
N PRO A 66 2.97 -4.89 15.64
CA PRO A 66 4.05 -5.19 16.59
C PRO A 66 3.55 -5.33 18.03
#